data_AF-A0A6V8LF92-F1
#
_entry.id   AF-A0A6V8LF92-F1
#
_cell.length_a   1.000
_cell.length_b   1.000
_cell.length_c   1.000
_cell.angle_alpha   90.00
_cell.angle_beta   90.00
_cell.angle_gamma   90.00
#
_symmetry.space_group_name_H-M   'P 1'
#
loop_
_entity.id
_entity.type
_entity.pdbx_description
1 polymer ?
#
loop_
_entity_poly.entity_id
_entity_poly.type
_entity_poly.pdbx_seq_one_letter_code
_entity_poly.pdbx_strand_id
1 'polypeptide(L)'
;MSAESHDTQLGAYVLGTLDPGERRDIDAHLAGCATCRADLAALEAVKDVLDDIPPEALLHGPPDADLVLQRTLRQVRVEAAAGAGRRWVPAVAAAAVLLAGALGAGVAVGRGTAPGTEALPTPAPTVTASAPCPAPGWAPRSTPAPTCG
;
A
#
# COMPACT_ATOMS: atom_id res chain seq x y z
N MET A 1 -20.82 -27.85 -23.02
CA MET A 1 -19.55 -28.01 -22.28
C MET A 1 -18.99 -29.43 -22.35
N SER A 2 -19.34 -30.26 -23.35
CA SER A 2 -18.88 -31.67 -23.44
C SER A 2 -18.02 -31.98 -24.66
N ALA A 3 -17.77 -31.00 -25.54
CA ALA A 3 -16.84 -31.16 -26.66
C ALA A 3 -15.40 -30.80 -26.25
N GLU A 4 -15.22 -29.68 -25.53
CA GLU A 4 -13.91 -29.23 -25.03
C GLU A 4 -13.21 -30.22 -24.08
N SER A 5 -13.97 -31.04 -23.34
CA SER A 5 -13.40 -32.04 -22.43
C SER A 5 -12.77 -33.23 -23.14
N HIS A 6 -13.28 -33.61 -24.33
CA HIS A 6 -12.78 -34.78 -25.05
C HIS A 6 -11.45 -34.52 -25.74
N ASP A 7 -11.20 -33.30 -26.24
CA ASP A 7 -9.92 -32.95 -26.87
C ASP A 7 -8.75 -33.05 -25.88
N THR A 8 -8.96 -32.63 -24.64
CA THR A 8 -7.95 -32.74 -23.56
C THR A 8 -7.72 -34.21 -23.17
N GLN A 9 -8.74 -35.06 -23.20
CA GLN A 9 -8.64 -36.48 -22.87
C GLN A 9 -7.97 -37.29 -23.99
N LEU A 10 -8.15 -36.92 -25.27
CA LEU A 10 -7.46 -37.57 -26.39
C LEU A 10 -5.93 -37.33 -26.32
N GLY A 11 -5.49 -36.15 -25.89
CA GLY A 11 -4.07 -35.89 -25.65
C GLY A 11 -3.48 -36.80 -24.56
N ALA A 12 -4.19 -36.96 -23.44
CA ALA A 12 -3.80 -37.90 -22.40
C ALA A 12 -3.81 -39.37 -22.90
N TYR A 13 -4.71 -39.70 -23.83
CA TYR A 13 -4.85 -41.04 -24.40
C TYR A 13 -3.64 -41.40 -25.26
N VAL A 14 -3.24 -40.48 -26.14
CA VAL A 14 -2.03 -40.61 -26.98
C VAL A 14 -0.76 -40.69 -26.13
N LEU A 15 -0.67 -39.87 -25.08
CA LEU A 15 0.47 -39.87 -24.14
C LEU A 15 0.45 -41.07 -23.17
N GLY A 16 -0.65 -41.84 -23.14
CA GLY A 16 -0.81 -43.02 -22.30
C GLY A 16 -0.94 -42.71 -20.80
N THR A 17 -1.36 -41.51 -20.42
CA THR A 17 -1.43 -41.05 -19.02
C THR A 17 -2.77 -41.29 -18.33
N LEU A 18 -3.80 -41.76 -19.04
CA LEU A 18 -5.10 -42.11 -18.44
C LEU A 18 -5.03 -43.38 -17.60
N ASP A 19 -5.92 -43.44 -16.61
CA ASP A 19 -6.16 -44.68 -15.89
C ASP A 19 -6.91 -45.72 -16.76
N PRO A 20 -6.90 -47.02 -16.37
CA PRO A 20 -7.53 -48.06 -17.17
C PRO A 20 -9.04 -47.93 -17.36
N GLY A 21 -9.75 -47.30 -16.42
CA GLY A 21 -11.18 -47.00 -16.52
C GLY A 21 -11.43 -45.95 -17.58
N GLU A 22 -10.77 -44.80 -17.47
CA GLU A 22 -10.93 -43.70 -18.43
C GLU A 22 -10.51 -44.12 -19.84
N ARG A 23 -9.46 -44.94 -19.99
CA ARG A 23 -9.06 -45.49 -21.30
C ARG A 23 -10.20 -46.27 -21.96
N ARG A 24 -10.92 -47.11 -21.20
CA ARG A 24 -12.05 -47.90 -21.75
C ARG A 24 -13.21 -47.01 -22.19
N ASP A 25 -13.46 -45.93 -21.47
CA ASP A 25 -14.50 -44.96 -21.82
C ASP A 25 -14.17 -44.26 -23.15
N ILE A 26 -12.90 -43.89 -23.34
CA ILE A 26 -12.41 -43.32 -24.60
C ILE A 26 -12.45 -44.37 -25.74
N ASP A 27 -12.03 -45.60 -25.50
CA ASP A 27 -12.11 -46.69 -26.49
C ASP A 27 -13.55 -46.90 -27.00
N ALA A 28 -14.52 -46.92 -26.06
CA ALA A 28 -15.93 -47.03 -26.38
C ALA A 28 -16.43 -45.83 -27.22
N HIS A 29 -15.97 -44.62 -26.91
CA HIS A 29 -16.30 -43.42 -27.68
C HIS A 29 -15.72 -43.47 -29.11
N LEU A 30 -14.45 -43.87 -29.24
CA LEU A 30 -13.75 -43.99 -30.53
C LEU A 30 -14.38 -45.05 -31.44
N ALA A 31 -15.04 -46.06 -30.89
CA ALA A 31 -15.81 -47.03 -31.67
C ALA A 31 -16.98 -46.35 -32.43
N GLY A 32 -17.63 -45.35 -31.82
CA GLY A 32 -18.82 -44.68 -32.35
C GLY A 32 -18.58 -43.34 -33.06
N CYS A 33 -17.45 -42.66 -32.81
CA CYS A 33 -17.21 -41.30 -33.28
C CYS A 33 -16.11 -41.22 -34.34
N ALA A 34 -16.48 -40.94 -35.59
CA ALA A 34 -15.51 -40.78 -36.68
C ALA A 34 -14.64 -39.52 -36.54
N THR A 35 -15.20 -38.44 -35.99
CA THR A 35 -14.47 -37.18 -35.76
C THR A 35 -13.33 -37.37 -34.76
N CYS A 36 -13.61 -37.95 -33.59
CA CYS A 36 -12.56 -38.20 -32.59
C CYS A 36 -11.49 -39.20 -33.07
N ARG A 37 -11.83 -40.13 -33.98
CA ARG A 37 -10.81 -40.97 -34.64
C ARG A 37 -9.91 -40.16 -35.58
N ALA A 38 -10.46 -39.19 -36.29
CA ALA A 38 -9.67 -38.30 -37.13
C ALA A 38 -8.77 -37.39 -36.28
N ASP A 39 -9.28 -36.87 -35.17
CA ASP A 39 -8.51 -36.04 -34.23
C ASP A 39 -7.39 -36.86 -33.55
N LEU A 40 -7.69 -38.11 -33.17
CA LEU A 40 -6.69 -39.04 -32.65
C LEU A 40 -5.56 -39.27 -33.65
N ALA A 41 -5.88 -39.54 -34.92
CA ALA A 41 -4.88 -39.74 -35.97
C ALA A 41 -4.01 -38.47 -36.19
N ALA A 42 -4.61 -37.28 -36.07
CA ALA A 42 -3.87 -36.02 -36.16
C ALA A 42 -2.89 -35.86 -34.99
N LEU A 43 -3.30 -36.22 -33.76
CA LEU A 43 -2.45 -36.18 -32.58
C LEU A 43 -1.33 -37.22 -32.62
N GLU A 44 -1.63 -38.45 -33.08
CA GLU A 44 -0.64 -39.52 -33.28
C GLU A 44 0.44 -39.10 -34.27
N ALA A 45 0.05 -38.45 -35.39
CA ALA A 45 1.02 -37.93 -36.35
C ALA A 45 1.98 -36.89 -35.75
N VAL A 46 1.50 -36.03 -34.84
CA VAL A 46 2.36 -35.08 -34.12
C VAL A 46 3.28 -35.79 -33.14
N LYS A 47 2.76 -36.80 -32.41
CA LYS A 47 3.54 -37.62 -31.48
C LYS A 47 4.67 -38.36 -32.20
N ASP A 48 4.41 -38.90 -33.38
CA ASP A 48 5.42 -39.64 -34.14
C ASP A 48 6.57 -38.74 -34.59
N VAL A 49 6.28 -37.51 -35.03
CA VAL A 49 7.32 -36.51 -35.32
C VAL A 49 8.13 -36.15 -34.07
N LEU A 50 7.48 -36.14 -32.90
CA LEU A 50 8.17 -35.86 -31.63
C LEU A 50 9.06 -37.03 -31.19
N ASP A 51 8.63 -38.27 -31.43
CA ASP A 51 9.41 -39.48 -31.13
C ASP A 51 10.65 -39.62 -32.02
N ASP A 52 10.63 -39.04 -33.22
CA ASP A 52 11.78 -38.97 -34.12
C ASP A 52 12.88 -38.00 -33.63
N ILE A 53 12.62 -37.18 -32.61
CA ILE A 53 13.61 -36.24 -32.08
C ILE A 53 14.63 -37.00 -31.20
N PRO A 54 15.93 -36.98 -31.56
CA PRO A 54 16.95 -37.66 -30.77
C PRO A 54 17.11 -37.00 -29.39
N PRO A 55 17.35 -37.78 -28.32
CA PRO A 55 17.46 -37.25 -26.97
C PRO A 55 18.62 -36.24 -26.81
N GLU A 56 19.66 -36.35 -27.63
CA GLU A 56 20.78 -35.41 -27.69
C GLU A 56 20.34 -34.01 -28.12
N ALA A 57 19.35 -33.90 -29.01
CA ALA A 57 18.76 -32.63 -29.41
C ALA A 57 17.92 -32.01 -28.29
N LEU A 58 17.36 -32.82 -27.39
CA LEU A 58 16.62 -32.34 -26.21
C LEU A 58 17.57 -31.83 -25.11
N LEU A 59 18.79 -32.37 -25.04
CA LEU A 59 19.81 -31.98 -24.06
C LEU A 59 20.51 -30.67 -24.43
N HIS A 60 20.68 -30.41 -25.74
CA HIS A 60 21.19 -29.16 -26.26
C HIS A 60 20.02 -28.22 -26.55
N GLY A 61 19.51 -27.56 -25.50
CA GLY A 61 18.49 -26.53 -25.63
C GLY A 61 18.88 -25.45 -26.64
N PRO A 62 17.90 -24.69 -27.19
CA PRO A 62 18.14 -23.67 -28.20
C PRO A 62 19.30 -22.75 -27.80
N PRO A 63 20.18 -22.35 -28.74
CA PRO A 63 21.37 -21.55 -28.44
C PRO A 63 21.06 -20.20 -27.76
N ASP A 64 19.81 -19.75 -27.83
CA ASP A 64 19.28 -18.52 -27.24
C ASP A 64 18.36 -18.74 -26.02
N ALA A 65 18.22 -19.97 -25.51
CA ALA A 65 17.35 -20.30 -24.39
C ALA A 65 17.68 -19.48 -23.12
N ASP A 66 18.97 -19.26 -22.85
CA ASP A 66 19.40 -18.45 -21.71
C ASP A 66 19.02 -16.97 -21.87
N LEU A 67 19.07 -16.43 -23.09
CA LEU A 67 18.67 -15.05 -23.37
C LEU A 67 17.17 -14.85 -23.18
N VAL A 68 16.36 -15.81 -23.61
CA VAL A 68 14.90 -15.80 -23.41
C VAL A 68 14.57 -15.90 -21.91
N LEU A 69 15.26 -16.77 -21.17
CA LEU A 69 15.10 -16.89 -19.72
C LEU A 69 15.50 -15.60 -19.00
N GLN A 70 16.64 -15.00 -19.34
CA GLN A 70 17.07 -13.74 -18.74
C GLN A 70 16.09 -12.60 -19.04
N ARG A 71 15.59 -12.52 -20.28
CA ARG A 71 14.59 -11.51 -20.68
C ARG A 71 13.29 -11.67 -19.89
N THR A 72 12.77 -12.89 -19.78
CA THR A 72 11.54 -13.18 -19.04
C THR A 72 11.70 -12.92 -17.55
N LEU A 73 12.80 -13.36 -16.92
CA LEU A 73 13.10 -13.05 -15.52
C LEU A 73 13.24 -11.55 -15.28
N ARG A 74 13.87 -10.81 -16.20
CA ARG A 74 13.97 -9.35 -16.11
C ARG A 74 12.60 -8.71 -16.15
N GLN A 75 11.72 -9.16 -17.05
CA GLN A 75 10.36 -8.65 -17.16
C GLN A 75 9.55 -8.90 -15.88
N VAL A 76 9.58 -10.13 -15.35
CA VAL A 76 8.91 -10.47 -14.08
C VAL A 76 9.43 -9.61 -12.93
N ARG A 77 10.74 -9.37 -12.84
CA ARG A 77 11.31 -8.48 -11.82
C ARG A 77 10.84 -7.03 -11.96
N VAL A 78 10.75 -6.51 -13.18
CA VAL A 78 10.27 -5.14 -13.45
C VAL A 78 8.80 -4.99 -13.05
N GLU A 79 7.96 -5.95 -13.43
CA GLU A 79 6.54 -5.98 -13.08
C GLU A 79 6.33 -6.11 -11.56
N ALA A 80 7.09 -7.00 -10.92
CA ALA A 80 7.08 -7.16 -9.46
C ALA A 80 7.54 -5.89 -8.73
N ALA A 81 8.59 -5.23 -9.20
CA ALA A 81 9.08 -3.98 -8.63
C ALA A 81 8.07 -2.84 -8.78
N ALA A 82 7.40 -2.74 -9.94
CA ALA A 82 6.36 -1.75 -10.19
C ALA A 82 5.15 -1.97 -9.26
N GLY A 83 4.70 -3.21 -9.07
CA GLY A 83 3.66 -3.55 -8.11
C GLY A 83 4.06 -3.27 -6.66
N ALA A 84 5.32 -3.57 -6.32
CA ALA A 84 5.87 -3.34 -4.99
C ALA A 84 6.04 -1.86 -4.63
N GLY A 85 6.20 -0.95 -5.59
CA GLY A 85 6.16 0.50 -5.36
C GLY A 85 4.74 1.03 -5.21
N ARG A 86 3.81 0.53 -6.04
CA ARG A 86 2.41 0.98 -6.07
C ARG A 86 1.65 0.70 -4.77
N ARG A 87 2.01 -0.36 -4.04
CA ARG A 87 1.42 -0.67 -2.72
C ARG A 87 1.75 0.37 -1.62
N TRP A 88 2.84 1.13 -1.74
CA TRP A 88 3.21 2.15 -0.76
C TRP A 88 2.55 3.50 -1.02
N VAL A 89 2.10 3.76 -2.26
CA VAL A 89 1.42 5.00 -2.64
C VAL A 89 0.24 5.34 -1.71
N PRO A 90 -0.71 4.43 -1.39
CA PRO A 90 -1.78 4.75 -0.45
C PRO A 90 -1.28 5.01 0.97
N ALA A 91 -0.25 4.29 1.44
CA ALA A 91 0.32 4.48 2.77
C ALA A 91 1.01 5.85 2.91
N VAL A 92 1.77 6.27 1.90
CA VAL A 92 2.40 7.60 1.84
C VAL A 92 1.34 8.70 1.77
N ALA A 93 0.28 8.51 0.96
CA ALA A 93 -0.82 9.45 0.88
C ALA A 93 -1.55 9.60 2.23
N ALA A 94 -1.85 8.49 2.92
CA ALA A 94 -2.46 8.52 4.24
C ALA A 94 -1.59 9.25 5.28
N ALA A 95 -0.27 9.00 5.29
CA ALA A 95 0.66 9.69 6.18
C ALA A 95 0.69 11.20 5.92
N ALA A 96 0.69 11.63 4.65
CA ALA A 96 0.65 13.04 4.28
C ALA A 96 -0.64 13.74 4.74
N VAL A 97 -1.80 13.07 4.60
CA VAL A 97 -3.10 13.60 5.06
C VAL A 97 -3.11 13.76 6.59
N LEU A 98 -2.59 12.78 7.33
CA LEU A 98 -2.50 12.87 8.79
C LEU A 98 -1.59 14.02 9.25
N LEU A 99 -0.43 14.19 8.62
CA LEU A 99 0.48 15.31 8.92
C LEU A 99 -0.16 16.66 8.60
N ALA A 100 -0.80 16.80 7.45
CA ALA A 100 -1.51 18.02 7.08
C ALA A 100 -2.68 18.33 8.04
N GLY A 101 -3.43 17.30 8.45
CA GLY A 101 -4.51 17.42 9.43
C GLY A 101 -3.99 17.85 10.81
N ALA A 102 -2.90 17.26 11.29
CA ALA A 102 -2.29 17.62 12.58
C ALA A 102 -1.74 19.06 12.58
N LEU A 103 -1.06 19.46 11.49
CA LEU A 103 -0.58 20.83 11.32
C LEU A 103 -1.73 21.84 11.23
N GLY A 104 -2.76 21.53 10.44
CA GLY A 104 -3.95 22.38 10.32
C GLY A 104 -4.72 22.52 11.63
N ALA A 105 -4.96 21.41 12.33
CA ALA A 105 -5.60 21.41 13.65
C ALA A 105 -4.76 22.15 14.69
N GLY A 106 -3.44 21.92 14.72
CA GLY A 106 -2.52 22.63 15.61
C GLY A 106 -2.52 24.15 15.39
N VAL A 107 -2.53 24.61 14.13
CA VAL A 107 -2.59 26.03 13.79
C VAL A 107 -3.96 26.64 14.15
N ALA A 108 -5.06 25.93 13.91
CA ALA A 108 -6.40 26.39 14.27
C ALA A 108 -6.56 26.53 15.79
N VAL A 109 -6.09 25.54 16.56
CA VAL A 109 -6.09 25.58 18.02
C VAL A 109 -5.20 26.71 18.53
N GLY A 110 -3.98 26.84 18.01
CA GLY A 110 -3.05 27.91 18.41
C GLY A 110 -3.56 29.33 18.12
N ARG A 111 -4.35 29.50 17.05
CA ARG A 111 -5.04 30.77 16.73
C ARG A 111 -6.25 31.02 17.63
N GLY A 112 -6.97 29.98 18.04
CA GLY A 112 -8.08 30.08 18.99
C GLY A 112 -7.64 30.30 20.43
N THR A 113 -6.44 29.85 20.80
CA THR A 113 -5.81 30.10 22.10
C THR A 113 -4.84 31.28 22.08
N ALA A 114 -4.77 32.04 20.99
CA ALA A 114 -4.06 33.32 21.01
C ALA A 114 -4.79 34.18 22.05
N PRO A 115 -4.16 34.50 23.20
CA PRO A 115 -4.75 35.45 24.12
C PRO A 115 -4.95 36.72 23.30
N GLY A 116 -6.19 37.19 23.23
CA GLY A 116 -6.45 38.53 22.73
C GLY A 116 -5.45 39.45 23.41
N THR A 117 -4.78 40.29 22.64
CA THR A 117 -4.01 41.41 23.18
C THR A 117 -4.98 42.20 24.07
N GLU A 118 -5.03 41.83 25.35
CA GLU A 118 -5.63 42.66 26.39
C GLU A 118 -4.84 43.95 26.33
N ALA A 119 -5.52 44.99 25.85
CA ALA A 119 -5.01 46.34 25.87
C ALA A 119 -4.56 46.63 27.30
N LEU A 120 -3.27 46.91 27.48
CA LEU A 120 -2.77 47.41 28.75
C LEU A 120 -3.64 48.62 29.14
N PRO A 121 -4.09 48.72 30.40
CA PRO A 121 -4.73 49.93 30.89
C PRO A 121 -3.75 51.09 30.69
N THR A 122 -4.20 52.11 29.95
CA THR A 122 -3.54 53.42 29.90
C THR A 122 -3.28 53.88 31.34
N PRO A 123 -2.03 54.16 31.74
CA PRO A 123 -1.78 54.69 33.07
C PRO A 123 -2.43 56.08 33.16
N ALA A 124 -3.46 56.19 34.00
CA ALA A 124 -4.00 57.48 34.41
C ALA A 124 -2.89 58.27 35.13
N PRO A 125 -2.77 59.59 34.91
CA PRO A 125 -1.75 60.39 35.59
C PRO A 125 -2.02 60.38 37.10
N THR A 126 -1.12 59.80 37.87
CA THR A 126 -1.15 59.89 39.34
C THR A 126 -0.84 61.33 39.73
N VAL A 127 -1.87 62.09 40.07
CA VAL A 127 -1.72 63.36 40.77
C VAL A 127 -1.32 63.04 42.20
N THR A 128 -0.08 63.34 42.56
CA THR A 128 0.39 63.29 43.95
C THR A 128 -0.31 64.39 44.74
N ALA A 129 -1.41 64.06 45.40
CA ALA A 129 -2.02 64.90 46.40
C ALA A 129 -1.15 64.84 47.67
N SER A 130 -0.42 65.91 47.94
CA SER A 130 0.31 66.11 49.20
C SER A 130 -0.70 66.27 50.34
N ALA A 131 -0.65 65.38 51.33
CA ALA A 131 -1.51 65.48 52.51
C ALA A 131 -1.01 66.65 53.42
N PRO A 132 -1.87 67.61 53.79
CA PRO A 132 -1.50 68.67 54.71
C PRO A 132 -1.33 68.14 56.14
N CYS A 133 -0.34 68.68 56.86
CA CYS A 133 -0.11 68.40 58.29
C CYS A 133 -1.39 68.63 59.12
N PRO A 134 -1.73 67.74 60.05
CA PRO A 134 -2.79 68.01 61.01
C PRO A 134 -2.31 69.10 61.99
N ALA A 135 -3.11 70.16 62.11
CA ALA A 135 -2.92 71.18 63.14
C ALA A 135 -3.12 70.57 64.54
N PRO A 136 -2.30 70.91 65.54
CA PRO A 136 -2.46 70.40 66.89
C PRO A 136 -3.73 70.96 67.52
N GLY A 137 -4.66 70.06 67.84
CA GLY A 137 -5.78 70.33 68.73
C GLY A 137 -5.27 70.70 70.12
N TRP A 138 -5.89 71.72 70.71
CA TRP A 138 -5.61 72.18 72.06
C TRP A 138 -5.90 71.05 73.06
N ALA A 139 -4.87 70.60 73.78
CA ALA A 139 -4.99 69.71 74.91
C ALA A 139 -4.24 70.32 76.11
N PRO A 140 -4.78 70.19 77.34
CA PRO A 140 -4.29 70.89 78.52
C PRO A 140 -2.88 70.44 78.97
N ARG A 141 -2.22 71.42 79.58
CA ARG A 141 -0.82 71.53 79.99
C ARG A 141 -0.36 70.41 80.93
N SER A 142 0.27 69.35 80.44
CA SER A 142 1.31 68.58 81.16
C SER A 142 1.88 67.37 80.39
N THR A 143 2.62 67.58 79.29
CA THR A 143 3.61 66.59 78.81
C THR A 143 4.55 67.23 77.76
N PRO A 144 5.89 67.03 77.84
CA PRO A 144 6.81 67.53 76.81
C PRO A 144 6.70 66.75 75.49
N ALA A 145 6.84 67.49 74.38
CA ALA A 145 6.64 67.05 73.00
C ALA A 145 7.76 66.12 72.48
N PRO A 146 7.46 65.17 71.57
CA PRO A 146 8.49 64.48 70.79
C PRO A 146 8.97 65.35 69.60
N THR A 147 10.28 65.57 69.52
CA THR A 147 10.98 66.16 68.37
C THR A 147 11.07 65.17 67.21
N CYS A 148 10.66 65.56 66.00
CA CYS A 148 10.96 64.82 64.78
C CYS A 148 12.38 65.14 64.30
N GLY A 149 13.13 64.09 63.92
CA GLY A 149 14.35 64.19 63.10
C GLY A 149 14.03 64.03 61.62
#